data_AF-A0A924Z027-F1
#
_entry.id   AF-A0A924Z027-F1
#
_cell.length_a   1.000
_cell.length_b   1.000
_cell.length_c   1.000
_cell.angle_alpha   90.00
_cell.angle_beta   90.00
_cell.angle_gamma   90.00
#
_symmetry.space_group_name_H-M   'P 1'
#
loop_
_entity.id
_entity.type
_entity.pdbx_description
1 polymer ?
#
loop_
_entity_poly.entity_id
_entity_poly.type
_entity_poly.pdbx_seq_one_letter_code
_entity_poly.pdbx_strand_id
1 'polypeptide(L)' 'MCQLTLEVDAEILAKAEAVAETENTTVTTLVRHFVESLAARSSERAEQAAERLQATFAKHSRDMGDRQWTRESLYGR' A
#
# COMPACT_ATOMS: atom_id res chain seq x y z
N MET A 1 20.16 5.66 11.14
CA MET A 1 19.20 5.60 12.26
C MET A 1 18.59 6.98 12.42
N CYS A 2 17.26 7.08 12.47
CA CYS A 2 16.52 8.33 12.71
C CYS A 2 15.75 8.23 14.03
N GLN A 3 15.59 9.35 14.72
CA GLN A 3 14.79 9.47 15.94
C GLN A 3 13.42 10.06 15.59
N LEU A 4 12.35 9.48 16.14
CA LEU A 4 10.98 9.96 16.01
C LEU A 4 10.50 10.42 17.40
N THR A 5 9.98 11.63 17.49
CA THR A 5 9.24 12.12 18.66
C THR A 5 7.77 12.23 18.27
N LEU A 6 6.89 11.61 19.07
CA LEU A 6 5.46 11.56 18.82
C LEU A 6 4.74 12.04 20.08
N GLU A 7 3.76 12.93 19.92
CA GLU A 7 2.80 13.24 20.98
C GLU A 7 1.60 12.30 20.84
N VAL A 8 1.22 11.66 21.94
CA VAL A 8 0.12 10.70 21.98
C VAL A 8 -0.65 10.92 23.27
N ASP A 9 -1.97 10.74 23.20
CA ASP A 9 -2.80 10.79 24.39
C ASP A 9 -2.39 9.72 25.40
N ALA A 10 -2.38 10.10 26.67
CA ALA A 10 -2.00 9.22 27.77
C ALA A 10 -2.89 7.96 27.83
N GLU A 11 -4.17 8.07 27.47
CA GLU A 11 -5.07 6.91 27.42
C GLU A 11 -4.69 5.91 26.31
N ILE A 12 -4.22 6.40 25.16
CA ILE A 12 -3.75 5.55 24.06
C ILE A 12 -2.43 4.89 24.44
N LEU A 13 -1.53 5.63 25.10
CA LEU A 13 -0.26 5.08 25.57
C LEU A 13 -0.48 3.92 26.56
N ALA A 14 -1.37 4.10 27.54
CA ALA A 14 -1.70 3.06 28.52
C ALA A 14 -2.28 1.79 27.86
N LYS A 15 -3.12 1.94 26.82
CA LYS A 15 -3.63 0.81 26.04
C LYS A 15 -2.52 0.11 25.26
N ALA A 16 -1.61 0.88 24.65
CA ALA A 16 -0.48 0.34 23.91
C ALA A 16 0.50 -0.42 24.82
N GLU A 17 0.72 0.07 26.05
CA GLU A 17 1.54 -0.61 27.06
C GLU A 17 0.92 -1.95 27.48
N ALA A 18 -0.39 -2.00 27.71
CA ALA A 18 -1.07 -3.25 28.05
C ALA A 18 -0.95 -4.31 26.92
N VAL A 19 -1.03 -3.88 25.66
CA VAL A 19 -0.81 -4.76 24.50
C VAL A 19 0.65 -5.19 24.41
N ALA A 20 1.58 -4.26 24.63
CA ALA A 20 3.01 -4.56 24.60
C ALA A 20 3.41 -5.58 25.68
N GLU A 21 2.86 -5.45 26.89
CA GLU A 21 3.07 -6.41 27.99
C GLU A 21 2.51 -7.80 27.66
N THR A 22 1.32 -7.84 27.05
CA THR A 22 0.71 -9.11 26.60
C THR A 22 1.60 -9.84 25.58
N GLU A 23 2.27 -9.11 24.70
CA GLU A 23 3.14 -9.67 23.66
C GLU A 23 4.63 -9.72 24.03
N ASN A 24 5.00 -9.46 25.29
CA ASN A 24 6.38 -9.39 25.78
C ASN A 24 7.28 -8.46 24.93
N THR A 25 6.73 -7.34 24.48
CA THR A 25 7.41 -6.35 23.65
C THR A 25 7.34 -4.96 24.26
N THR A 26 7.89 -3.96 23.59
CA THR A 26 7.81 -2.56 24.03
C THR A 26 6.96 -1.74 23.07
N VAL A 27 6.36 -0.65 23.56
CA VAL A 27 5.61 0.30 22.71
C VAL A 27 6.48 0.81 21.57
N THR A 28 7.76 1.10 21.82
CA THR A 28 8.72 1.51 20.79
C THR A 28 8.92 0.45 19.71
N THR A 29 8.98 -0.83 20.10
CA THR A 29 9.07 -1.95 19.16
C THR A 29 7.79 -2.10 18.34
N LEU A 30 6.61 -1.94 18.95
CA LEU A 30 5.33 -1.96 18.24
C LEU A 30 5.23 -0.84 17.20
N VAL A 31 5.59 0.39 17.59
CA VAL A 31 5.60 1.54 16.68
C VAL A 31 6.58 1.33 15.53
N ARG A 32 7.77 0.79 15.81
CA ARG A 32 8.75 0.42 14.78
C ARG A 32 8.15 -0.56 13.78
N HIS A 33 7.62 -1.69 14.24
CA HIS A 33 7.02 -2.70 13.36
C HIS A 33 5.83 -2.16 12.57
N PHE A 34 5.03 -1.30 13.18
CA PHE A 34 3.92 -0.65 12.48
C PHE A 34 4.41 0.24 11.34
N VAL A 35 5.42 1.08 11.58
CA VAL A 35 5.99 1.96 10.53
C VAL A 35 6.66 1.13 9.43
N GLU A 36 7.40 0.07 9.78
CA GLU A 36 8.02 -0.84 8.82
C GLU A 36 6.98 -1.56 7.95
N SER A 37 5.93 -2.11 8.58
CA SER A 37 4.84 -2.78 7.86
C SER A 37 4.04 -1.83 6.99
N LEU A 38 3.84 -0.58 7.43
CA LEU A 38 3.19 0.46 6.63
C LEU A 38 4.00 0.78 5.37
N ALA A 39 5.32 0.93 5.51
CA ALA A 39 6.22 1.17 4.38
C ALA A 39 6.21 -0.01 3.39
N ALA A 40 6.29 -1.24 3.89
CA ALA A 40 6.23 -2.45 3.07
C ALA A 40 4.90 -2.60 2.30
N ARG A 41 3.76 -2.27 2.93
CA ARG A 41 2.45 -2.30 2.26
C ARG A 41 2.35 -1.30 1.11
N SER A 42 3.02 -0.15 1.22
CA SER A 42 3.00 0.84 0.14
C SER A 42 3.76 0.37 -1.09
N SER A 43 4.93 -0.27 -0.91
CA SER A 43 5.69 -0.83 -2.03
C SER A 43 4.96 -2.02 -2.65
N GLU A 44 4.45 -2.93 -1.82
CA GLU A 44 3.79 -4.15 -2.30
C GLU A 44 2.50 -3.85 -3.07
N ARG A 45 1.72 -2.85 -2.63
CA ARG A 45 0.52 -2.41 -3.36
C ARG A 45 0.86 -1.79 -4.73
N ALA A 46 1.93 -1.00 -4.80
CA ALA A 46 2.37 -0.38 -6.04
C ALA A 46 2.91 -1.44 -7.02
N GLU A 47 3.68 -2.40 -6.53
CA GLU A 47 4.21 -3.53 -7.30
C GLU A 47 3.08 -4.41 -7.83
N GLN A 48 2.13 -4.81 -6.98
CA GLN A 48 0.95 -5.59 -7.42
C GLN A 48 0.10 -4.84 -8.46
N ALA A 49 -0.05 -3.53 -8.33
CA ALA A 49 -0.77 -2.72 -9.31
C ALA A 49 -0.02 -2.70 -10.66
N ALA A 50 1.31 -2.57 -10.63
CA ALA A 50 2.15 -2.61 -11.82
C ALA A 50 2.11 -3.98 -12.50
N GLU A 51 2.23 -5.08 -11.75
CA GLU A 51 2.11 -6.44 -12.27
C GLU A 51 0.75 -6.68 -12.91
N ARG A 52 -0.33 -6.24 -12.25
CA ARG A 52 -1.68 -6.39 -12.79
C ARG A 52 -1.89 -5.59 -14.07
N LEU A 53 -1.30 -4.40 -14.18
CA LEU A 53 -1.30 -3.61 -15.41
C LEU A 53 -0.51 -4.32 -16.52
N GLN A 54 0.68 -4.82 -16.23
CA GLN A 54 1.51 -5.56 -17.19
C GLN A 54 0.83 -6.84 -17.66
N ALA A 55 0.24 -7.62 -16.76
CA ALA A 55 -0.51 -8.82 -17.10
C ALA A 55 -1.73 -8.50 -17.98
N THR A 56 -2.44 -7.40 -17.67
CA THR A 56 -3.57 -6.93 -18.49
C THR A 56 -3.09 -6.52 -19.88
N PHE A 57 -1.98 -5.77 -19.96
CA PHE A 57 -1.38 -5.37 -21.22
C PHE A 57 -0.91 -6.59 -22.02
N ALA A 58 -0.16 -7.53 -21.44
CA ALA A 58 0.28 -8.73 -22.14
C ALA A 58 -0.89 -9.58 -22.66
N LYS A 59 -1.99 -9.68 -21.90
CA LYS A 59 -3.16 -10.48 -22.27
C LYS A 59 -4.05 -9.81 -23.32
N HIS A 60 -4.22 -8.49 -23.24
CA HIS A 60 -5.21 -7.75 -24.02
C HIS A 60 -4.60 -6.78 -25.05
N SER A 61 -3.30 -6.49 -24.98
CA SER A 61 -2.59 -5.78 -26.03
C SER A 61 -2.46 -6.72 -27.22
N ARG A 62 -3.39 -6.52 -28.16
CA ARG A 62 -3.32 -7.09 -29.49
C ARG A 62 -2.98 -5.97 -30.45
N ASP A 63 -2.40 -6.35 -31.58
CA ASP A 63 -2.27 -5.43 -32.70
C ASP A 63 -3.68 -4.95 -33.09
N MET A 64 -3.96 -3.68 -32.82
CA MET A 64 -5.26 -3.04 -33.10
C MET A 64 -5.40 -2.73 -34.60
N GLY A 65 -4.42 -3.12 -35.42
CA GLY A 65 -4.34 -2.85 -36.85
C GLY A 65 -4.16 -1.36 -37.13
N ASP A 66 -4.29 -0.97 -38.39
CA ASP A 66 -4.20 0.44 -38.82
C ASP A 66 -5.39 1.30 -38.35
N ARG A 67 -6.35 0.72 -37.62
CA ARG A 67 -7.60 1.37 -37.26
C ARG A 67 -7.39 2.22 -36.00
N GLN A 68 -7.29 3.52 -36.19
CA GLN A 68 -7.29 4.48 -35.08
C GLN A 68 -8.71 4.56 -34.48
N TRP A 69 -8.85 4.05 -33.27
CA TRP A 69 -10.08 4.18 -32.50
C TRP A 69 -10.18 5.58 -31.92
N THR A 70 -11.09 6.38 -32.44
CA THR A 70 -11.44 7.69 -31.87
C THR A 70 -12.64 7.54 -30.94
N ARG A 71 -12.76 8.39 -29.92
CA ARG A 71 -13.86 8.34 -28.95
C ARG A 71 -15.25 8.36 -29.61
N GLU A 72 -15.38 9.10 -30.71
CA GLU A 72 -16.62 9.20 -31.51
C GLU A 72 -16.96 7.89 -32.23
N SER A 73 -15.95 7.10 -32.64
CA SER A 73 -16.14 5.80 -33.30
C SER A 73 -16.57 4.67 -32.36
N LEU A 74 -16.45 4.87 -31.04
CA LEU A 74 -16.74 3.85 -30.02
C LEU A 74 -18.19 3.88 -29.54
N TYR A 75 -18.92 4.97 -29.76
CA TYR A 75 -20.35 5.05 -29.44
C TYR A 75 -21.16 4.62 -30.66
N GLY A 76 -21.49 3.33 -30.72
CA GLY A 76 -22.56 2.83 -31.57
C GLY A 76 -23.88 3.48 -31.13
N ARG A 77 -24.52 4.19 -32.05
CA ARG A 77 -25.91 4.64 -31.88
C ARG A 77 -26.86 3.46 -32.07
#